data_AF-A0A7R9QN22-F1
#
_entry.id   AF-A0A7R9QN22-F1
#
_cell.length_a   1.000
_cell.length_b   1.000
_cell.length_c   1.000
_cell.angle_alpha   90.00
_cell.angle_beta   90.00
_cell.angle_gamma   90.00
#
_symmetry.space_group_name_H-M   'P 1'
#
loop_
_entity.id
_entity.type
_entity.pdbx_description
1 polymer ?
#
loop_
_entity_poly.entity_id
_entity_poly.type
_entity_poly.pdbx_seq_one_letter_code
_entity_poly.pdbx_strand_id
1 'polypeptide(L)'
;MDTRSDPKSGSKERKFYVSKAKNQLMLSEWLVQTPEDFATNWYLVLCPVGKRCLVVSTRGQTKVYSRTGYLMTTLRTRLPGGDTKTSKDSKHNSILDCIYSQSERVYYVLDVISWNGCHFDGCDTEFRFFWLNSKLREECPEVIQRTHCNSYPFVVLKHYGCTESEIVSTLKAPKQFSSALDGLLFFHKMSHYTPGVTPLVNWLKPHMLSDILNIHID
;
A
#
# COMPACT_ATOMS: atom_id res chain seq x y z
N MET A 1 36.72 22.84 -20.68
CA MET A 1 35.44 23.53 -20.48
C MET A 1 34.64 22.71 -19.49
N ASP A 2 34.76 23.04 -18.20
CA ASP A 2 34.04 22.39 -17.11
C ASP A 2 32.58 22.81 -17.13
N THR A 3 31.68 21.89 -17.47
CA THR A 3 30.24 22.07 -17.24
C THR A 3 29.92 21.72 -15.79
N ARG A 4 30.07 22.71 -14.91
CA ARG A 4 29.52 22.67 -13.55
C ARG A 4 28.02 22.41 -13.64
N SER A 5 27.57 21.26 -13.17
CA SER A 5 26.16 20.94 -12.99
C SER A 5 25.57 21.88 -11.94
N ASP A 6 24.55 22.63 -12.35
CA ASP A 6 23.93 23.69 -11.56
C ASP A 6 23.08 23.08 -10.41
N PRO A 7 23.44 23.29 -9.12
CA PRO A 7 22.79 22.59 -8.00
C PRO A 7 21.35 23.05 -7.72
N LYS A 8 20.83 24.06 -8.44
CA LYS A 8 19.52 24.67 -8.20
C LYS A 8 18.36 23.93 -8.87
N SER A 9 18.60 23.15 -9.92
CA SER A 9 17.57 22.43 -10.71
C SER A 9 16.81 21.37 -9.87
N GLY A 10 17.54 20.55 -9.13
CA GLY A 10 16.95 19.47 -8.32
C GLY A 10 16.07 19.95 -7.16
N SER A 11 16.20 21.21 -6.71
CA SER A 11 15.43 21.75 -5.58
C SER A 11 13.98 22.11 -5.95
N LYS A 12 13.74 22.63 -7.17
CA LYS A 12 12.39 22.99 -7.65
C LYS A 12 11.61 21.74 -8.08
N GLU A 13 12.27 20.82 -8.76
CA GLU A 13 11.66 19.56 -9.19
C GLU A 13 11.27 18.70 -7.96
N ARG A 14 12.14 18.64 -6.94
CA ARG A 14 11.85 17.96 -5.67
C ARG A 14 10.69 18.63 -4.90
N LYS A 15 10.58 19.97 -4.90
CA LYS A 15 9.42 20.69 -4.33
C LYS A 15 8.12 20.41 -5.09
N PHE A 16 8.16 20.31 -6.42
CA PHE A 16 7.00 20.00 -7.26
C PHE A 16 6.48 18.57 -7.03
N TYR A 17 7.36 17.57 -6.97
CA TYR A 17 6.98 16.19 -6.66
C TYR A 17 6.53 16.01 -5.21
N VAL A 18 7.14 16.69 -4.23
CA VAL A 18 6.68 16.67 -2.82
C VAL A 18 5.29 17.31 -2.67
N SER A 19 5.01 18.39 -3.41
CA SER A 19 3.68 19.01 -3.46
C SER A 19 2.61 18.08 -4.02
N LYS A 20 2.95 17.24 -5.00
CA LYS A 20 2.03 16.24 -5.58
C LYS A 20 1.97 14.93 -4.80
N ALA A 21 3.00 14.58 -4.03
CA ALA A 21 3.05 13.35 -3.24
C ALA A 21 2.48 13.52 -1.82
N LYS A 22 2.31 14.76 -1.36
CA LYS A 22 1.69 15.06 -0.07
C LYS A 22 0.21 14.67 -0.09
N ASN A 23 -0.24 14.06 1.00
CA ASN A 23 -1.64 13.68 1.23
C ASN A 23 -2.26 12.86 0.10
N GLN A 24 -1.47 12.00 -0.57
CA GLN A 24 -1.97 11.12 -1.63
C GLN A 24 -2.54 9.80 -1.11
N LEU A 25 -2.31 9.47 0.16
CA LEU A 25 -2.80 8.24 0.75
C LEU A 25 -4.25 8.40 1.20
N MET A 26 -5.06 7.38 0.93
CA MET A 26 -6.35 7.18 1.58
C MET A 26 -6.10 6.69 3.01
N LEU A 27 -6.72 7.35 3.98
CA LEU A 27 -6.43 7.21 5.40
C LEU A 27 -7.71 6.82 6.13
N SER A 28 -7.55 5.89 7.06
CA SER A 28 -8.67 5.39 7.85
C SER A 28 -9.04 6.33 8.99
N GLU A 29 -10.30 6.29 9.38
CA GLU A 29 -10.77 6.71 10.71
C GLU A 29 -10.66 5.56 11.71
N TRP A 30 -10.83 5.84 12.99
CA TRP A 30 -11.03 4.77 13.98
C TRP A 30 -12.42 4.16 13.78
N LEU A 31 -12.54 2.83 13.87
CA LEU A 31 -13.86 2.21 13.92
C LEU A 31 -14.46 2.48 15.30
N VAL A 32 -15.45 3.36 15.35
CA VAL A 32 -16.15 3.71 16.60
C VAL A 32 -17.46 2.95 16.73
N GLN A 33 -18.15 2.75 15.60
CA GLN A 33 -19.41 2.03 15.51
C GLN A 33 -19.35 1.04 14.35
N THR A 34 -19.81 -0.18 14.58
CA THR A 34 -19.89 -1.22 13.55
C THR A 34 -21.00 -0.90 12.55
N PRO A 35 -20.70 -0.80 11.24
CA PRO A 35 -21.71 -0.67 10.20
C PRO A 35 -22.69 -1.85 10.19
N GLU A 36 -23.96 -1.61 9.83
CA GLU A 36 -24.97 -2.67 9.76
C GLU A 36 -24.61 -3.75 8.73
N ASP A 37 -23.92 -3.35 7.66
CA ASP A 37 -23.48 -4.21 6.56
C ASP A 37 -22.02 -4.67 6.71
N PHE A 38 -21.43 -4.55 7.90
CA PHE A 38 -20.01 -4.81 8.13
C PHE A 38 -19.57 -6.20 7.65
N ALA A 39 -20.35 -7.23 7.96
CA ALA A 39 -20.01 -8.62 7.60
C ALA A 39 -20.05 -8.87 6.08
N THR A 40 -20.84 -8.12 5.31
CA THR A 40 -21.10 -8.38 3.89
C THR A 40 -20.35 -7.44 2.96
N ASN A 41 -20.24 -6.16 3.31
CA ASN A 41 -19.75 -5.10 2.43
C ASN A 41 -18.36 -4.57 2.79
N TRP A 42 -17.66 -5.23 3.72
CA TRP A 42 -16.33 -4.81 4.14
C TRP A 42 -15.31 -5.93 4.00
N TYR A 43 -14.05 -5.52 3.80
CA TYR A 43 -12.88 -6.39 3.84
C TYR A 43 -12.00 -6.07 5.02
N LEU A 44 -11.51 -7.11 5.69
CA LEU A 44 -10.46 -7.04 6.69
C LEU A 44 -9.09 -7.18 6.03
N VAL A 45 -8.15 -6.31 6.40
CA VAL A 45 -6.72 -6.46 6.09
C VAL A 45 -5.87 -6.37 7.35
N LEU A 46 -5.09 -7.43 7.62
CA LEU A 46 -4.12 -7.46 8.70
C LEU A 46 -2.89 -6.63 8.33
N CYS A 47 -2.53 -5.65 9.18
CA CYS A 47 -1.43 -4.74 8.93
C CYS A 47 -0.22 -5.07 9.82
N PRO A 48 0.96 -5.36 9.26
CA PRO A 48 2.18 -5.54 10.05
C PRO A 48 2.65 -4.21 10.65
N VAL A 49 3.41 -4.29 11.74
CA VAL A 49 4.21 -3.16 12.22
C VAL A 49 5.15 -2.71 11.11
N GLY A 50 5.02 -1.44 10.73
CA GLY A 50 5.81 -0.86 9.65
C GLY A 50 5.50 0.61 9.41
N LYS A 51 6.13 1.17 8.39
CA LYS A 51 5.94 2.57 8.00
C LYS A 51 5.04 2.66 6.78
N ARG A 52 3.87 3.27 6.94
CA ARG A 52 2.98 3.58 5.82
C ARG A 52 3.66 4.56 4.84
N CYS A 53 3.64 4.24 3.56
CA CYS A 53 4.34 4.99 2.53
C CYS A 53 3.66 4.92 1.17
N LEU A 54 3.77 6.01 0.42
CA LEU A 54 3.42 6.09 -1.00
C LEU A 54 4.65 5.69 -1.82
N VAL A 55 4.50 4.71 -2.70
CA VAL A 55 5.56 4.24 -3.59
C VAL A 55 5.24 4.70 -5.00
N VAL A 56 6.15 5.48 -5.60
CA VAL A 56 6.00 6.02 -6.95
C VAL A 56 7.16 5.57 -7.82
N SER A 57 6.86 4.73 -8.79
CA SER A 57 7.79 4.17 -9.77
C SER A 57 7.61 4.86 -11.12
N THR A 58 8.63 5.54 -11.64
CA THR A 58 8.60 6.22 -12.94
C THR A 58 10.01 6.57 -13.42
N ARG A 59 10.22 6.60 -14.75
CA ARG A 59 11.49 7.00 -15.38
C ARG A 59 12.72 6.23 -14.86
N GLY A 60 12.54 4.95 -14.61
CA GLY A 60 13.59 4.01 -14.19
C GLY A 60 14.02 4.10 -12.72
N GLN A 61 13.21 4.74 -11.87
CA GLN A 61 13.46 4.88 -10.44
C GLN A 61 12.16 4.78 -9.65
N THR A 62 12.28 4.32 -8.41
CA THR A 62 11.18 4.22 -7.46
C THR A 62 11.46 5.09 -6.25
N LYS A 63 10.60 6.08 -6.03
CA LYS A 63 10.65 7.02 -4.92
C LYS A 63 9.61 6.63 -3.87
N VAL A 64 10.00 6.63 -2.62
CA VAL A 64 9.14 6.27 -1.49
C VAL A 64 8.93 7.48 -0.61
N TYR A 65 7.67 7.85 -0.39
CA TYR A 65 7.28 9.01 0.39
C TYR A 65 6.54 8.57 1.65
N SER A 66 6.76 9.28 2.76
CA SER A 66 5.96 9.11 3.97
C SER A 66 4.52 9.59 3.75
N ARG A 67 3.64 9.29 4.71
CA ARG A 67 2.28 9.88 4.78
C ARG A 67 2.25 11.41 4.67
N THR A 68 3.29 12.10 5.16
CA THR A 68 3.40 13.57 5.10
C THR A 68 3.98 14.09 3.79
N GLY A 69 4.29 13.22 2.82
CA GLY A 69 4.91 13.56 1.53
C GLY A 69 6.42 13.72 1.59
N TYR A 70 7.07 13.39 2.71
CA TYR A 70 8.53 13.45 2.82
C TYR A 70 9.17 12.30 2.05
N LEU A 71 10.09 12.60 1.13
CA LEU A 71 10.85 11.58 0.39
C LEU A 71 11.78 10.82 1.34
N MET A 72 11.41 9.58 1.67
CA MET A 72 12.15 8.71 2.57
C MET A 72 13.38 8.09 1.88
N THR A 73 13.19 7.58 0.66
CA THR A 73 14.28 6.94 -0.09
C THR A 73 13.98 6.91 -1.59
N THR A 74 15.01 6.64 -2.38
CA THR A 74 14.92 6.35 -3.80
C THR A 74 15.68 5.05 -4.06
N LEU A 75 15.03 4.11 -4.72
CA LEU A 75 15.59 2.79 -5.02
C LEU A 75 15.25 2.39 -6.46
N ARG A 76 15.92 1.34 -6.95
CA ARG A 76 15.52 0.64 -8.18
C ARG A 76 14.69 -0.57 -7.79
N THR A 77 13.61 -0.81 -8.52
CA THR A 77 12.68 -1.91 -8.25
C THR A 77 12.27 -2.58 -9.55
N ARG A 78 11.66 -3.76 -9.45
CA ARG A 78 11.05 -4.43 -10.60
C ARG A 78 9.64 -3.96 -10.94
N LEU A 79 9.09 -2.97 -10.21
CA LEU A 79 7.84 -2.33 -10.60
C LEU A 79 7.95 -1.69 -12.00
N PRO A 80 6.86 -1.65 -12.79
CA PRO A 80 6.83 -0.87 -14.03
C PRO A 80 7.26 0.57 -13.79
N GLY A 81 8.18 1.06 -14.62
CA GLY A 81 8.79 2.38 -14.46
C GLY A 81 9.94 2.47 -13.44
N GLY A 82 10.29 1.38 -12.76
CA GLY A 82 11.20 1.39 -11.60
C GLY A 82 12.63 0.95 -11.91
N ASP A 83 12.87 0.52 -13.14
CA ASP A 83 14.18 0.15 -13.67
C ASP A 83 14.38 0.76 -15.07
N THR A 84 15.52 1.42 -15.27
CA THR A 84 15.95 1.99 -16.55
C THR A 84 16.03 0.98 -17.70
N LYS A 85 16.14 -0.32 -17.37
CA LYS A 85 16.14 -1.41 -18.36
C LYS A 85 14.75 -1.72 -18.91
N THR A 86 13.71 -1.48 -18.12
CA THR A 86 12.33 -1.82 -18.48
C THR A 86 11.52 -0.61 -18.94
N SER A 87 11.89 0.61 -18.53
CA SER A 87 11.29 1.82 -19.09
C SER A 87 12.14 3.08 -18.93
N LYS A 88 12.29 3.83 -20.03
CA LYS A 88 12.74 5.23 -20.03
C LYS A 88 11.58 6.21 -20.26
N ASP A 89 10.41 5.73 -20.66
CA ASP A 89 9.23 6.57 -20.91
C ASP A 89 8.48 6.83 -19.58
N SER A 90 8.06 8.07 -19.38
CA SER A 90 7.20 8.47 -18.27
C SER A 90 5.80 7.83 -18.32
N LYS A 91 5.37 7.29 -19.46
CA LYS A 91 4.06 6.61 -19.60
C LYS A 91 3.96 5.32 -18.79
N HIS A 92 5.09 4.69 -18.47
CA HIS A 92 5.12 3.52 -17.61
C HIS A 92 5.42 3.96 -16.19
N ASN A 93 4.36 4.21 -15.42
CA ASN A 93 4.44 4.55 -14.00
C ASN A 93 3.54 3.66 -13.16
N SER A 94 3.97 3.40 -11.93
CA SER A 94 3.15 2.73 -10.92
C SER A 94 3.13 3.54 -9.64
N ILE A 95 1.96 3.62 -9.02
CA ILE A 95 1.73 4.29 -7.74
C ILE A 95 1.02 3.30 -6.83
N LEU A 96 1.71 2.91 -5.75
CA LEU A 96 1.23 1.94 -4.78
C LEU A 96 1.15 2.55 -3.40
N ASP A 97 0.20 2.06 -2.62
CA ASP A 97 0.07 2.37 -1.21
C ASP A 97 0.58 1.18 -0.39
N CYS A 98 1.62 1.39 0.42
CA CYS A 98 2.38 0.30 1.04
C CYS A 98 2.68 0.51 2.52
N ILE A 99 2.92 -0.59 3.22
CA ILE A 99 3.51 -0.63 4.56
C ILE A 99 4.91 -1.22 4.43
N TYR A 100 5.93 -0.42 4.70
CA TYR A 100 7.31 -0.91 4.70
C TYR A 100 7.64 -1.56 6.05
N SER A 101 7.91 -2.86 6.03
CA SER A 101 8.49 -3.58 7.17
C SER A 101 10.02 -3.50 7.11
N GLN A 102 10.61 -2.87 8.12
CA GLN A 102 12.06 -2.70 8.20
C GLN A 102 12.78 -4.01 8.58
N SER A 103 12.20 -4.80 9.49
CA SER A 103 12.73 -6.11 9.92
C SER A 103 12.82 -7.09 8.75
N GLU A 104 11.78 -7.13 7.92
CA GLU A 104 11.70 -8.06 6.80
C GLU A 104 12.29 -7.46 5.52
N ARG A 105 12.45 -6.13 5.46
CA ARG A 105 12.84 -5.35 4.27
C ARG A 105 11.91 -5.63 3.08
N VAL A 106 10.61 -5.66 3.35
CA VAL A 106 9.52 -5.93 2.39
C VAL A 106 8.59 -4.72 2.35
N TYR A 107 8.13 -4.36 1.15
CA TYR A 107 7.01 -3.44 0.97
C TYR A 107 5.72 -4.23 0.87
N TYR A 108 4.93 -4.23 1.93
CA TYR A 108 3.61 -4.83 1.90
C TYR A 108 2.64 -3.91 1.18
N VAL A 109 2.16 -4.30 0.01
CA VAL A 109 1.25 -3.49 -0.80
C VAL A 109 -0.15 -3.63 -0.22
N LEU A 110 -0.73 -2.51 0.21
CA LEU A 110 -2.11 -2.48 0.69
C LEU A 110 -3.10 -2.14 -0.42
N ASP A 111 -2.77 -1.20 -1.30
CA ASP A 111 -3.67 -0.79 -2.38
C ASP A 111 -2.88 -0.30 -3.61
N VAL A 112 -3.56 -0.17 -4.74
CA VAL A 112 -3.04 0.29 -6.02
C VAL A 112 -3.78 1.54 -6.46
N ILE A 113 -3.02 2.60 -6.75
CA ILE A 113 -3.55 3.86 -7.28
C ILE A 113 -3.35 3.88 -8.80
N SER A 114 -2.16 3.46 -9.25
CA SER A 114 -1.84 3.34 -10.66
C SER A 114 -0.88 2.20 -10.92
N TRP A 115 -1.02 1.53 -12.06
CA TRP A 115 -0.09 0.52 -12.50
C TRP A 115 0.20 0.62 -14.00
N ASN A 116 1.47 0.73 -14.35
CA ASN A 116 1.96 0.81 -15.72
C ASN A 116 1.23 1.87 -16.59
N GLY A 117 0.91 3.03 -16.00
CA GLY A 117 0.17 4.11 -16.66
C GLY A 117 -1.36 4.02 -16.58
N CYS A 118 -1.90 2.88 -16.15
CA CYS A 118 -3.34 2.74 -15.91
C CYS A 118 -3.70 3.25 -14.51
N HIS A 119 -4.80 3.98 -14.40
CA HIS A 119 -5.32 4.53 -13.14
C HIS A 119 -6.44 3.65 -12.59
N PHE A 120 -6.43 3.45 -11.27
CA PHE A 120 -7.37 2.59 -10.56
C PHE A 120 -8.14 3.34 -9.47
N ASP A 121 -7.83 4.62 -9.25
CA ASP A 121 -8.40 5.42 -8.17
C ASP A 121 -9.92 5.59 -8.26
N GLY A 122 -10.47 5.61 -9.48
CA GLY A 122 -11.92 5.62 -9.74
C GLY A 122 -12.60 4.25 -9.69
N CYS A 123 -11.87 3.15 -9.47
CA CYS A 123 -12.46 1.82 -9.30
C CYS A 123 -12.77 1.56 -7.83
N ASP A 124 -13.72 0.68 -7.55
CA ASP A 124 -14.02 0.23 -6.19
C ASP A 124 -12.92 -0.63 -5.57
N THR A 125 -12.94 -0.77 -4.24
CA THR A 125 -11.92 -1.52 -3.48
C THR A 125 -11.90 -2.99 -3.91
N GLU A 126 -13.07 -3.59 -4.13
CA GLU A 126 -13.19 -4.98 -4.56
C GLU A 126 -12.41 -5.23 -5.85
N PHE A 127 -12.61 -4.40 -6.88
CA PHE A 127 -11.86 -4.49 -8.12
C PHE A 127 -10.37 -4.23 -7.91
N ARG A 128 -10.00 -3.18 -7.16
CA ARG A 128 -8.57 -2.85 -6.91
C ARG A 128 -7.86 -4.01 -6.22
N PHE A 129 -8.48 -4.62 -5.21
CA PHE A 129 -7.90 -5.73 -4.45
C PHE A 129 -7.84 -7.01 -5.28
N PHE A 130 -8.87 -7.32 -6.06
CA PHE A 130 -8.87 -8.44 -6.99
C PHE A 130 -7.74 -8.30 -8.02
N TRP A 131 -7.71 -7.15 -8.69
CA TRP A 131 -6.73 -6.86 -9.73
C TRP A 131 -5.30 -6.91 -9.20
N LEU A 132 -5.06 -6.31 -8.03
CA LEU A 132 -3.74 -6.29 -7.40
C LEU A 132 -3.25 -7.71 -7.07
N ASN A 133 -4.14 -8.56 -6.56
CA ASN A 133 -3.79 -9.95 -6.27
C ASN A 133 -3.44 -10.72 -7.53
N SER A 134 -4.28 -10.67 -8.58
CA SER A 134 -3.99 -11.37 -9.83
C SER A 134 -2.70 -10.85 -10.46
N LYS A 135 -2.53 -9.52 -10.57
CA LYS A 135 -1.36 -8.95 -11.24
C LYS A 135 -0.05 -9.26 -10.53
N LEU A 136 0.05 -8.93 -9.23
CA LEU A 136 1.32 -9.07 -8.52
C LEU A 136 1.65 -10.51 -8.15
N ARG A 137 0.65 -11.32 -7.78
CA ARG A 137 0.92 -12.70 -7.35
C ARG A 137 1.06 -13.68 -8.51
N GLU A 138 0.29 -13.49 -9.58
CA GLU A 138 0.23 -14.47 -10.66
C GLU A 138 1.12 -14.07 -11.84
N GLU A 139 1.24 -12.78 -12.13
CA GLU A 139 1.89 -12.30 -13.35
C GLU A 139 3.25 -11.61 -13.15
N CYS A 140 3.67 -11.30 -11.91
CA CYS A 140 4.92 -10.54 -11.65
C CYS A 140 5.82 -11.16 -10.56
N PRO A 141 6.29 -12.41 -10.72
CA PRO A 141 7.13 -13.10 -9.73
C PRO A 141 8.42 -12.31 -9.37
N GLU A 142 8.99 -11.58 -10.32
CA GLU A 142 10.20 -10.77 -10.15
C GLU A 142 10.01 -9.57 -9.22
N VAL A 143 8.76 -9.14 -9.01
CA VAL A 143 8.40 -8.04 -8.10
C VAL A 143 8.24 -8.56 -6.68
N ILE A 144 7.61 -9.72 -6.50
CA ILE A 144 7.28 -10.31 -5.20
C ILE A 144 8.46 -11.08 -4.58
N GLN A 145 9.41 -11.57 -5.37
CA GLN A 145 10.52 -12.38 -4.88
C GLN A 145 11.78 -11.54 -4.65
N ARG A 146 12.44 -11.78 -3.52
CA ARG A 146 13.77 -11.23 -3.26
C ARG A 146 14.78 -11.92 -4.16
N THR A 147 15.53 -11.13 -4.92
CA THR A 147 16.63 -11.61 -5.77
C THR A 147 17.82 -10.68 -5.64
N HIS A 148 18.97 -11.05 -6.21
CA HIS A 148 20.13 -10.15 -6.29
C HIS A 148 19.79 -8.80 -6.96
N CYS A 149 18.84 -8.81 -7.89
CA CYS A 149 18.40 -7.61 -8.61
C CYS A 149 17.09 -7.00 -8.06
N ASN A 150 16.53 -7.57 -6.99
CA ASN A 150 15.34 -7.07 -6.29
C ASN A 150 15.52 -7.23 -4.78
N SER A 151 16.19 -6.27 -4.14
CA SER A 151 16.44 -6.31 -2.70
C SER A 151 15.19 -6.03 -1.85
N TYR A 152 14.17 -5.41 -2.45
CA TYR A 152 12.97 -4.93 -1.78
C TYR A 152 11.72 -5.47 -2.48
N PRO A 153 11.30 -6.71 -2.17
CA PRO A 153 10.11 -7.28 -2.77
C PRO A 153 8.85 -6.50 -2.36
N PHE A 154 7.86 -6.50 -3.25
CA PHE A 154 6.54 -5.93 -3.02
C PHE A 154 5.53 -7.06 -2.88
N VAL A 155 4.97 -7.27 -1.70
CA VAL A 155 4.07 -8.40 -1.41
C VAL A 155 2.68 -7.87 -1.09
N VAL A 156 1.66 -8.31 -1.83
CA VAL A 156 0.27 -7.88 -1.62
C VAL A 156 -0.25 -8.42 -0.29
N LEU A 157 -0.79 -7.55 0.55
CA LEU A 157 -1.50 -7.95 1.77
C LEU A 157 -2.78 -8.68 1.39
N LYS A 158 -3.00 -9.88 1.96
CA LYS A 158 -4.29 -10.58 1.88
C LYS A 158 -5.41 -9.74 2.50
N HIS A 159 -6.58 -9.81 1.88
CA HIS A 159 -7.85 -9.34 2.44
C HIS A 159 -8.75 -10.54 2.74
N TYR A 160 -9.67 -10.35 3.68
CA TYR A 160 -10.54 -11.39 4.23
C TYR A 160 -11.95 -10.83 4.42
N GLY A 161 -12.95 -11.68 4.57
CA GLY A 161 -14.30 -11.24 4.97
C GLY A 161 -14.34 -10.75 6.42
N CYS A 162 -15.43 -10.08 6.75
CA CYS A 162 -15.65 -9.42 8.04
C CYS A 162 -16.72 -10.12 8.90
N THR A 163 -17.10 -11.36 8.58
CA THR A 163 -17.90 -12.16 9.51
C THR A 163 -17.07 -12.47 10.76
N GLU A 164 -17.74 -12.64 11.91
CA GLU A 164 -17.05 -12.96 13.18
C GLU A 164 -16.14 -14.19 13.04
N SER A 165 -16.64 -15.25 12.41
CA SER A 165 -15.88 -16.49 12.19
C SER A 165 -14.65 -16.29 11.28
N GLU A 166 -14.77 -15.47 10.23
CA GLU A 166 -13.63 -15.14 9.36
C GLU A 166 -12.59 -14.28 10.07
N ILE A 167 -13.01 -13.29 10.86
CA ILE A 167 -12.10 -12.44 11.64
C ILE A 167 -11.32 -13.30 12.64
N VAL A 168 -12.01 -14.12 13.44
CA VAL A 168 -11.38 -15.00 14.43
C VAL A 168 -10.43 -16.00 13.77
N SER A 169 -10.88 -16.70 12.73
CA SER A 169 -10.04 -17.70 12.05
C SER A 169 -8.81 -17.06 11.40
N THR A 170 -8.96 -15.88 10.80
CA THR A 170 -7.86 -15.11 10.20
C THR A 170 -6.82 -14.67 11.23
N LEU A 171 -7.27 -14.25 12.42
CA LEU A 171 -6.37 -13.83 13.50
C LEU A 171 -5.65 -14.99 14.17
N LYS A 172 -6.28 -16.16 14.23
CA LYS A 172 -5.65 -17.41 14.74
C LYS A 172 -4.69 -18.03 13.73
N ALA A 173 -4.95 -17.87 12.44
CA ALA A 173 -4.11 -18.40 11.38
C ALA A 173 -2.68 -17.81 11.38
N PRO A 174 -1.70 -18.52 10.76
CA PRO A 174 -0.38 -17.97 10.46
C PRO A 174 -0.49 -16.72 9.56
N LYS A 175 0.24 -15.68 9.93
CA LYS A 175 0.22 -14.39 9.22
C LYS A 175 1.17 -14.42 8.03
N GLN A 176 0.90 -13.60 7.02
CA GLN A 176 1.75 -13.46 5.82
C GLN A 176 3.08 -12.75 6.07
N PHE A 177 3.28 -12.24 7.28
CA PHE A 177 4.42 -11.46 7.72
C PHE A 177 4.90 -12.00 9.06
N SER A 178 6.21 -11.84 9.30
CA SER A 178 6.87 -12.27 10.54
C SER A 178 6.85 -11.18 11.61
N SER A 179 6.66 -9.92 11.19
CA SER A 179 6.52 -8.78 12.08
C SER A 179 5.29 -8.90 12.97
N ALA A 180 5.28 -8.21 14.11
CA ALA A 180 4.08 -8.14 14.94
C ALA A 180 2.91 -7.52 14.18
N LEU A 181 1.68 -7.94 14.51
CA LEU A 181 0.46 -7.34 14.00
C LEU A 181 0.29 -5.94 14.63
N ASP A 182 0.24 -4.90 13.81
CA ASP A 182 0.02 -3.52 14.27
C ASP A 182 -1.46 -3.25 14.51
N GLY A 183 -2.29 -3.70 13.57
CA GLY A 183 -3.74 -3.56 13.65
C GLY A 183 -4.46 -4.00 12.39
N LEU A 184 -5.71 -3.61 12.31
CA LEU A 184 -6.72 -4.13 11.39
C LEU A 184 -7.27 -2.95 10.61
N LEU A 185 -7.20 -3.02 9.28
CA LEU A 185 -7.92 -2.11 8.42
C LEU A 185 -9.17 -2.78 7.87
N PHE A 186 -10.27 -2.04 7.88
CA PHE A 186 -11.55 -2.45 7.30
C PHE A 186 -11.84 -1.53 6.13
N PHE A 187 -12.02 -2.08 4.94
CA PHE A 187 -12.32 -1.30 3.73
C PHE A 187 -13.73 -1.61 3.25
N HIS A 188 -14.54 -0.60 2.99
CA HIS A 188 -15.79 -0.79 2.29
C HIS A 188 -15.51 -1.23 0.84
N LYS A 189 -16.18 -2.30 0.39
CA LYS A 189 -15.97 -2.95 -0.92
C LYS A 189 -16.14 -1.98 -2.08
N MET A 190 -17.15 -1.10 -2.00
CA MET A 190 -17.46 -0.13 -3.04
C MET A 190 -16.69 1.20 -2.93
N SER A 191 -15.75 1.35 -1.99
CA SER A 191 -15.03 2.62 -1.84
C SER A 191 -14.09 2.87 -3.00
N HIS A 192 -14.12 4.05 -3.60
CA HIS A 192 -13.05 4.53 -4.48
C HIS A 192 -11.81 4.89 -3.67
N TYR A 193 -10.65 4.95 -4.32
CA TYR A 193 -9.43 5.41 -3.67
C TYR A 193 -9.44 6.94 -3.63
N THR A 194 -9.71 7.50 -2.45
CA THR A 194 -9.77 8.96 -2.26
C THR A 194 -8.67 9.40 -1.30
N PRO A 195 -7.73 10.26 -1.73
CA PRO A 195 -6.70 10.75 -0.83
C PRO A 195 -7.28 11.56 0.33
N GLY A 196 -6.73 11.36 1.54
CA GLY A 196 -7.24 11.96 2.77
C GLY A 196 -7.96 10.97 3.67
N VAL A 197 -8.52 11.48 4.76
CA VAL A 197 -9.27 10.67 5.73
C VAL A 197 -10.66 10.36 5.17
N THR A 198 -11.11 9.12 5.33
CA THR A 198 -12.43 8.67 4.88
C THR A 198 -13.07 7.72 5.90
N PRO A 199 -14.39 7.81 6.11
CA PRO A 199 -15.11 6.85 6.95
C PRO A 199 -15.25 5.47 6.29
N LEU A 200 -15.00 5.36 4.98
CA LEU A 200 -15.08 4.10 4.23
C LEU A 200 -13.86 3.20 4.41
N VAL A 201 -12.89 3.64 5.21
CA VAL A 201 -11.80 2.82 5.69
C VAL A 201 -11.68 3.04 7.20
N ASN A 202 -11.75 1.96 7.98
CA ASN A 202 -11.66 2.06 9.43
C ASN A 202 -10.48 1.26 9.98
N TRP A 203 -9.97 1.68 11.14
CA TRP A 203 -8.85 1.09 11.82
C TRP A 203 -9.23 0.64 13.23
N LEU A 204 -8.73 -0.54 13.62
CA LEU A 204 -8.73 -1.00 15.00
C LEU A 204 -7.39 -1.60 15.41
N LYS A 205 -7.11 -1.51 16.71
CA LYS A 205 -6.10 -2.36 17.34
C LYS A 205 -6.69 -3.73 17.67
N PRO A 206 -5.90 -4.82 17.67
CA PRO A 206 -6.44 -6.16 17.94
C PRO A 206 -7.13 -6.28 19.30
N HIS A 207 -6.62 -5.60 20.33
CA HIS A 207 -7.22 -5.61 21.67
C HIS A 207 -8.55 -4.84 21.77
N MET A 208 -8.94 -4.06 20.74
CA MET A 208 -10.21 -3.32 20.72
C MET A 208 -11.35 -4.14 20.10
N LEU A 209 -11.09 -5.35 19.61
CA LEU A 209 -12.09 -6.19 18.94
C LEU A 209 -13.23 -6.60 19.86
N SER A 210 -12.94 -6.93 21.12
CA SER A 210 -13.97 -7.26 22.11
C SER A 210 -14.87 -6.08 22.37
N ASP A 211 -14.29 -4.89 22.51
CA ASP A 211 -15.02 -3.71 22.99
C ASP A 211 -15.86 -3.07 21.88
N ILE A 212 -15.39 -3.13 20.63
CA ILE A 212 -16.04 -2.46 19.48
C ILE A 212 -16.87 -3.43 18.65
N LEU A 213 -16.35 -4.63 18.37
CA LEU A 213 -17.02 -5.61 17.51
C LEU A 213 -17.71 -6.73 18.30
N ASN A 214 -17.55 -6.78 19.63
CA ASN A 214 -18.01 -7.89 20.46
C ASN A 214 -17.41 -9.25 20.02
N ILE A 215 -16.18 -9.23 19.51
CA ILE A 215 -15.46 -10.43 19.05
C ILE A 215 -14.36 -10.77 20.05
N HIS A 216 -14.41 -11.99 20.59
CA HIS A 216 -13.43 -12.51 21.53
C HIS A 216 -12.45 -13.45 20.82
N ILE A 217 -11.15 -13.23 21.05
CA ILE A 217 -10.09 -14.10 20.55
C ILE A 217 -9.53 -14.87 21.74
N ASP A 218 -10.02 -16.10 21.91
CA ASP A 218 -9.45 -17.08 22.84
C ASP A 218 -8.07 -17.56 22.39
#